data_AF-A0A4Y8ZKN7-F1
#
_entry.id   AF-A0A4Y8ZKN7-F1
#
_cell.length_a   1.000
_cell.length_b   1.000
_cell.length_c   1.000
_cell.angle_alpha   90.00
_cell.angle_beta   90.00
_cell.angle_gamma   90.00
#
_symmetry.space_group_name_H-M   'P 1'
#
loop_
_entity.id
_entity.type
_entity.pdbx_description
1 polymer ?
#
loop_
_entity_poly.entity_id
_entity_poly.type
_entity_poly.pdbx_seq_one_letter_code
_entity_poly.pdbx_strand_id
1 'polypeptide(L)' 'MSRADIVDPHGTHLADALPKLRGLAEYAQAHGDAFGRIEAVAEIDGQLRVLDLKNDVVRAGVHAAQDAESLYKAAPAY' A
#
# COMPACT_ATOMS: atom_id res chain seq x y z
N MET A 1 -23.44 -2.30 9.03
CA MET A 1 -22.82 -0.96 9.02
C MET A 1 -21.77 -0.95 7.93
N SER A 2 -21.85 -0.03 6.96
CA SER A 2 -20.77 0.19 6.00
C SER A 2 -19.60 0.85 6.74
N ARG A 3 -18.37 0.37 6.49
CA ARG A 3 -17.14 1.01 6.94
C ARG A 3 -16.60 1.87 5.80
N ALA A 4 -15.89 2.95 6.15
CA ALA A 4 -15.15 3.71 5.15
C ALA A 4 -13.95 2.90 4.63
N ASP A 5 -13.51 3.21 3.42
CA ASP A 5 -12.30 2.67 2.82
C ASP A 5 -11.25 3.78 2.71
N ILE A 6 -9.98 3.41 2.83
CA ILE A 6 -8.83 4.25 2.49
C ILE A 6 -8.22 3.68 1.21
N VAL A 7 -8.20 4.49 0.15
CA VAL A 7 -7.51 4.17 -1.10
C VAL A 7 -6.55 5.32 -1.38
N ASP A 8 -5.26 5.07 -1.22
CA ASP A 8 -4.21 6.09 -1.25
C ASP A 8 -3.39 5.99 -2.54
N PRO A 9 -3.59 6.91 -3.51
CA PRO A 9 -2.81 6.92 -4.74
C PRO A 9 -1.36 7.33 -4.47
N HIS A 10 -0.42 6.55 -4.97
CA HIS A 10 1.02 6.73 -4.78
C HIS A 10 1.73 7.03 -6.10
N GLY A 11 2.77 7.86 -6.01
CA GLY A 11 3.83 7.94 -7.02
C GLY A 11 5.02 7.10 -6.57
N THR A 12 5.59 6.30 -7.48
CA THR A 12 6.74 5.42 -7.17
C THR A 12 8.09 6.10 -7.29
N HIS A 13 8.17 7.24 -7.97
CA HIS A 13 9.42 7.95 -8.25
C HIS A 13 9.79 9.03 -7.22
N LEU A 14 8.98 9.21 -6.16
CA LEU A 14 9.26 10.20 -5.12
C LEU A 14 10.15 9.58 -4.04
N ALA A 15 11.17 10.32 -3.60
CA ALA A 15 12.10 9.88 -2.56
C ALA A 15 11.42 9.57 -1.22
N ASP A 16 10.19 10.05 -1.01
CA ASP A 16 9.39 9.84 0.20
C ASP A 16 8.32 8.74 0.05
N ALA A 17 8.26 8.03 -1.08
CA ALA A 17 7.25 7.00 -1.32
C ALA A 17 7.31 5.84 -0.31
N LEU A 18 8.51 5.32 -0.02
CA LEU A 18 8.67 4.24 0.96
C LEU A 18 8.37 4.64 2.41
N PRO A 19 8.88 5.77 2.94
CA PRO A 19 8.48 6.26 4.25
C PRO A 19 6.95 6.42 4.40
N LYS A 20 6.26 6.92 3.37
CA LYS A 20 4.79 7.04 3.37
C LYS A 20 4.09 5.68 3.39
N LEU A 21 4.52 4.74 2.54
CA LEU A 21 3.99 3.38 2.53
C LEU A 21 4.14 2.69 3.89
N ARG A 22 5.30 2.84 4.53
CA ARG A 22 5.55 2.28 5.88
C ARG A 22 4.63 2.91 6.91
N GLY A 23 4.44 4.23 6.88
CA GLY A 23 3.50 4.92 7.77
C GLY A 23 2.05 4.43 7.57
N LEU A 24 1.61 4.23 6.33
CA LEU A 24 0.28 3.69 6.05
C LEU A 24 0.15 2.22 6.47
N ALA A 25 1.21 1.41 6.34
CA ALA A 25 1.25 0.04 6.83
C ALA A 25 1.15 -0.02 8.36
N GLU A 26 1.88 0.82 9.08
CA GLU A 26 1.81 0.95 10.54
C GLU A 26 0.40 1.39 10.99
N TYR A 27 -0.19 2.35 10.29
CA TYR A 27 -1.56 2.78 10.54
C TYR A 27 -2.56 1.64 10.33
N ALA A 28 -2.44 0.90 9.22
CA ALA A 28 -3.30 -0.25 8.93
C ALA A 28 -3.17 -1.36 9.98
N GLN A 29 -1.96 -1.59 10.51
CA GLN A 29 -1.75 -2.54 11.60
C GLN A 29 -2.43 -2.09 12.89
N ALA A 30 -2.38 -0.80 13.24
CA ALA A 30 -2.95 -0.28 14.48
C ALA A 30 -4.47 -0.04 14.41
N HIS A 31 -5.00 0.26 13.22
CA HIS A 31 -6.37 0.79 13.05
C HIS A 31 -7.19 0.10 11.94
N GLY A 32 -6.67 -0.95 11.30
CA GLY A 32 -7.29 -1.59 10.14
C GLY A 32 -8.71 -2.12 10.36
N ASP A 33 -9.07 -2.44 11.60
CA ASP A 33 -10.41 -2.89 11.97
C ASP A 33 -11.47 -1.77 11.90
N ALA A 34 -11.07 -0.50 11.87
CA ALA A 34 -12.01 0.60 11.68
C ALA A 34 -12.46 0.76 10.21
N PHE A 35 -11.73 0.16 9.27
CA PHE A 35 -11.93 0.37 7.82
C PHE A 35 -12.34 -0.92 7.10
N GLY A 36 -13.02 -0.75 5.96
CA GLY A 36 -13.33 -1.83 5.03
C GLY A 36 -12.05 -2.30 4.34
N ARG A 37 -11.45 -1.39 3.57
CA ARG A 37 -10.18 -1.56 2.84
C ARG A 37 -9.17 -0.47 3.23
N ILE A 38 -7.89 -0.82 3.17
CA ILE A 38 -6.78 0.13 3.23
C ILE A 38 -5.81 -0.30 2.13
N GLU A 39 -5.82 0.44 1.03
CA GLU A 39 -5.07 0.09 -0.18
C GLU A 39 -4.16 1.25 -0.57
N ALA A 40 -2.92 0.93 -0.94
CA ALA A 40 -2.05 1.86 -1.65
C ALA A 40 -2.01 1.46 -3.12
N VAL A 41 -2.26 2.41 -4.02
CA VAL A 41 -2.43 2.15 -5.46
C VAL A 41 -1.44 2.97 -6.26
N ALA A 42 -0.73 2.35 -7.20
CA ALA A 42 0.16 3.07 -8.10
C ALA A 42 0.03 2.53 -9.52
N GLU A 43 0.25 3.40 -10.51
CA GLU A 43 0.40 2.99 -11.91
C GLU A 43 1.85 2.60 -12.18
N ILE A 44 2.06 1.38 -12.69
CA ILE A 44 3.36 0.87 -13.11
C ILE A 44 3.22 0.33 -14.52
N ASP A 45 4.05 0.81 -15.44
CA ASP A 45 4.08 0.36 -16.84
C ASP A 45 2.68 0.38 -17.51
N GLY A 46 1.85 1.39 -17.18
CA GLY A 46 0.50 1.55 -17.72
C GLY A 46 -0.60 0.70 -17.06
N GLN A 47 -0.28 0.00 -15.96
CA GLN A 47 -1.23 -0.82 -15.22
C GLN A 47 -1.30 -0.39 -13.74
N LEU A 48 -2.52 -0.27 -13.21
CA LEU A 48 -2.74 -0.05 -11.78
C LEU A 48 -2.37 -1.32 -10.99
N ARG A 49 -1.62 -1.13 -9.90
CA ARG A 49 -1.17 -2.17 -8.98
C ARG A 49 -1.64 -1.83 -7.57
N VAL A 50 -1.97 -2.86 -6.79
CA VAL A 50 -2.57 -2.69 -5.45
C VAL A 50 -1.76 -3.37 -4.35
N LEU A 51 -1.43 -2.61 -3.31
CA LEU A 51 -0.95 -3.16 -2.05
C LEU A 51 -2.11 -3.14 -1.05
N ASP A 52 -2.68 -4.30 -0.73
CA ASP A 52 -3.66 -4.45 0.35
C ASP A 52 -2.97 -4.43 1.71
N LEU A 53 -3.08 -3.33 2.44
CA LEU A 53 -2.39 -3.13 3.71
C LEU A 53 -3.13 -3.77 4.89
N LYS A 54 -4.31 -4.37 4.67
CA LYS A 54 -4.93 -5.26 5.67
C LYS A 54 -4.24 -6.62 5.70
N ASN A 55 -3.57 -7.01 4.62
CA ASN A 55 -2.75 -8.22 4.56
C ASN A 55 -1.40 -8.02 5.28
N ASP A 56 -1.10 -8.88 6.24
CA ASP A 56 0.12 -8.83 7.06
C ASP A 56 1.39 -9.13 6.25
N VAL A 57 1.33 -10.03 5.26
CA VAL A 57 2.43 -10.32 4.34
C VAL A 57 2.78 -9.10 3.50
N VAL A 58 1.77 -8.35 3.04
CA VAL A 58 2.00 -7.11 2.28
C VAL A 58 2.67 -6.06 3.16
N ARG A 59 2.19 -5.87 4.41
CA ARG A 59 2.84 -4.95 5.36
C ARG A 59 4.29 -5.33 5.64
N ALA A 60 4.57 -6.62 5.86
CA ALA A 60 5.93 -7.11 6.04
C ALA A 60 6.82 -6.82 4.82
N GLY A 61 6.30 -7.01 3.61
CA GLY A 61 6.98 -6.64 2.36
C GLY A 61 7.29 -5.14 2.30
N VAL A 62 6.34 -4.28 2.65
CA VAL A 62 6.51 -2.82 2.70
C VAL A 62 7.64 -2.41 3.66
N HIS A 63 7.73 -3.04 4.83
CA HIS A 63 8.82 -2.77 5.78
C HIS A 63 10.19 -3.22 5.27
N ALA A 64 10.25 -4.37 4.58
CA ALA A 64 11.49 -4.94 4.07
C ALA A 64 12.01 -4.28 2.77
N ALA A 65 11.13 -3.60 2.02
CA ALA A 65 11.47 -3.05 0.71
C ALA A 65 12.55 -1.95 0.76
N GLN A 66 13.37 -1.92 -0.29
CA GLN A 66 14.40 -0.89 -0.52
C GLN A 66 13.97 0.13 -1.56
N ASP A 67 13.00 -0.21 -2.41
CA ASP A 67 12.35 0.68 -3.35
C ASP A 67 10.84 0.40 -3.45
N ALA A 68 10.04 1.44 -3.72
CA ALA A 68 8.58 1.31 -3.83
C ALA A 68 8.16 0.67 -5.16
N GLU A 69 8.91 0.91 -6.24
CA GLU A 69 8.57 0.42 -7.57
C GLU A 69 8.54 -1.11 -7.65
N SER A 70 9.55 -1.79 -7.08
CA SER A 70 9.64 -3.25 -7.04
C SER A 70 8.50 -3.89 -6.24
N LEU A 71 8.04 -3.23 -5.17
CA LEU A 71 6.84 -3.67 -4.43
C LEU A 71 5.62 -3.70 -5.35
N TYR A 72 5.34 -2.61 -6.05
CA TYR A 72 4.19 -2.54 -6.95
C TYR A 72 4.32 -3.45 -8.17
N LYS A 73 5.54 -3.65 -8.70
CA LYS A 73 5.79 -4.63 -9.76
C LYS A 73 5.44 -6.06 -9.33
N ALA A 74 5.65 -6.41 -8.06
CA ALA A 74 5.29 -7.72 -7.50
C ALA A 74 3.82 -7.83 -7.05
N ALA A 75 3.15 -6.70 -6.80
CA ALA A 75 1.77 -6.63 -6.34
C ALA A 75 0.77 -7.09 -7.42
N PRO A 76 -0.45 -7.55 -7.12
CA PRO A 76 -1.45 -7.85 -8.15
C PRO A 76 -1.89 -6.59 -8.91
N ALA A 77 -2.46 -6.79 -10.10
CA ALA A 77 -3.21 -5.74 -10.77
C ALA A 77 -4.41 -5.33 -9.89
N TYR A 78 -4.67 -4.02 -9.82
CA TYR A 78 -5.82 -3.46 -9.11
C TYR A 78 -7.14 -3.88 -9.77
#